data_AF-A0A0G0C4Y0-F1
#
_entry.id   AF-A0A0G0C4Y0-F1
#
_cell.length_a   1.000
_cell.length_b   1.000
_cell.length_c   1.000
_cell.angle_alpha   90.00
_cell.angle_beta   90.00
_cell.angle_gamma   90.00
#
_symmetry.space_group_name_H-M   'P 1'
#
loop_
_entity.id
_entity.type
_entity.pdbx_description
1 polymer ?
#
loop_
_entity_poly.entity_id
_entity_poly.type
_entity_poly.pdbx_seq_one_letter_code
_entity_poly.pdbx_strand_id
1 'polypeptide(L)'
;MILNFYSWDFYFNQYPKRAVVTRAWQCGYRELADYVKSNYNNFDKFYITRKNGQPYIYFLFYFKYLPSEYQKQAVLTPPDEYGFGQIKEFDKFYFELPSTKDINKSVIIGYPDDFEEDEKPYLKEIKVGPETMFMIKEIK
;
A
#
# COMPACT_ATOMS: atom_id res chain seq x y z
N MET A 1 1.85 11.21 40.11
CA MET A 1 1.85 9.74 39.88
C MET A 1 0.68 9.28 39.02
N ILE A 2 -0.57 9.63 39.36
CA ILE A 2 -1.79 9.25 38.60
C ILE A 2 -1.77 9.75 37.14
N LEU A 3 -1.38 11.01 36.89
CA LEU A 3 -1.25 11.57 35.53
C LEU A 3 -0.24 10.81 34.64
N ASN A 4 0.80 10.23 35.25
CA ASN A 4 1.77 9.43 34.49
C ASN A 4 1.12 8.13 34.01
N PHE A 5 0.34 7.47 34.87
CA PHE A 5 -0.38 6.24 34.48
C PHE A 5 -1.35 6.49 33.33
N TYR A 6 -2.14 7.57 33.39
CA TYR A 6 -3.03 7.95 32.28
C TYR A 6 -2.28 8.28 31.00
N SER A 7 -1.13 8.95 31.10
CA SER A 7 -0.31 9.28 29.92
C SER A 7 0.24 8.02 29.26
N TRP A 8 0.71 7.05 30.05
CA TRP A 8 1.20 5.77 29.56
C TRP A 8 0.09 4.90 28.98
N ASP A 9 -1.08 4.82 29.63
CA ASP A 9 -2.24 4.11 29.09
C ASP A 9 -2.66 4.72 27.74
N PHE A 10 -2.76 6.04 27.68
CA PHE A 10 -3.08 6.74 26.44
C PHE A 10 -2.06 6.41 25.34
N TYR A 11 -0.77 6.53 25.64
CA TYR A 11 0.31 6.32 24.66
C TYR A 11 0.35 4.89 24.12
N PHE A 12 0.20 3.87 24.98
CA PHE A 12 0.31 2.47 24.56
C PHE A 12 -1.00 1.86 24.07
N ASN A 13 -2.14 2.24 24.65
CA ASN A 13 -3.41 1.54 24.41
C ASN A 13 -4.39 2.31 23.54
N GLN A 14 -4.36 3.65 23.55
CA GLN A 14 -5.34 4.47 22.84
C GLN A 14 -4.75 5.11 21.59
N TYR A 15 -3.55 5.71 21.70
CA TYR A 15 -2.89 6.42 20.61
C TYR A 15 -2.70 5.54 19.35
N PRO A 16 -2.20 4.28 19.44
CA PRO A 16 -1.99 3.45 18.25
C PRO A 16 -3.28 3.01 17.57
N LYS A 17 -4.42 3.08 18.26
CA LYS A 17 -5.74 2.70 17.73
C LYS A 17 -6.45 3.86 17.05
N ARG A 18 -5.94 5.08 17.18
CA ARG A 18 -6.56 6.26 16.55
C ARG A 18 -6.38 6.19 15.04
N ALA A 19 -7.46 6.43 14.32
CA ALA A 19 -7.53 6.48 12.87
C ALA A 19 -6.40 7.29 12.21
N VAL A 20 -6.09 8.47 12.76
CA VAL A 20 -5.01 9.35 12.29
C VAL A 20 -3.65 8.68 12.43
N VAL A 21 -3.40 7.98 13.53
CA VAL A 21 -2.14 7.31 13.81
C VAL A 21 -1.99 6.09 12.91
N THR A 22 -3.03 5.26 12.78
CA THR A 22 -3.06 4.10 11.89
C THR A 22 -2.73 4.49 10.45
N ARG A 23 -3.31 5.59 9.95
CA ARG A 23 -3.00 6.15 8.62
C ARG A 23 -1.59 6.70 8.53
N ALA A 24 -1.16 7.51 9.48
CA ALA A 24 0.16 8.14 9.47
C ALA A 24 1.30 7.11 9.56
N TRP A 25 1.09 6.02 10.30
CA TRP A 25 2.04 4.90 10.41
C TRP A 25 1.96 3.93 9.25
N GLN A 26 1.10 4.21 8.26
CA GLN A 26 0.96 3.41 7.05
C GLN A 26 0.69 1.92 7.38
N CYS A 27 -0.22 1.68 8.33
CA CYS A 27 -0.64 0.31 8.63
C CYS A 27 -1.35 -0.34 7.43
N GLY A 28 -1.57 -1.65 7.46
CA GLY A 28 -2.29 -2.37 6.39
C GLY A 28 -1.40 -2.93 5.29
N TYR A 29 -0.14 -2.46 5.17
CA TYR A 29 0.78 -2.96 4.14
C TYR A 29 1.19 -4.43 4.35
N ARG A 30 1.15 -4.93 5.59
CA ARG A 30 1.39 -6.36 5.85
C ARG A 30 0.28 -7.21 5.26
N GLU A 31 -0.96 -6.86 5.59
CA GLU A 31 -2.18 -7.49 5.10
C GLU A 31 -2.26 -7.39 3.57
N LEU A 32 -1.87 -6.25 3.02
CA LEU A 32 -1.79 -6.04 1.58
C LEU A 32 -0.75 -6.95 0.92
N ALA A 33 0.45 -7.03 1.49
CA ALA A 33 1.48 -7.91 0.96
C ALA A 33 1.03 -9.38 1.01
N ASP A 34 0.34 -9.81 2.07
CA ASP A 34 -0.17 -11.18 2.18
C ASP A 34 -1.31 -11.47 1.18
N TYR A 35 -2.18 -10.50 0.92
CA TYR A 35 -3.14 -10.56 -0.18
C TYR A 35 -2.43 -10.72 -1.53
N VAL A 36 -1.42 -9.89 -1.81
CA VAL A 36 -0.71 -9.95 -3.10
C VAL A 36 0.04 -11.27 -3.24
N LYS A 37 0.73 -11.78 -2.21
CA LYS A 37 1.37 -13.10 -2.25
C LYS A 37 0.39 -14.21 -2.62
N SER A 38 -0.79 -14.21 -2.01
CA SER A 38 -1.81 -15.22 -2.23
C SER A 38 -2.40 -15.17 -3.66
N ASN A 39 -2.30 -14.02 -4.33
CA ASN A 39 -2.84 -13.79 -5.66
C ASN A 39 -1.77 -13.56 -6.73
N TYR A 40 -0.49 -13.67 -6.38
CA TYR A 40 0.63 -13.24 -7.21
C TYR A 40 0.67 -13.93 -8.58
N ASN A 41 0.22 -15.20 -8.65
CA ASN A 41 0.17 -15.97 -9.89
C ASN A 41 -1.13 -15.79 -10.69
N ASN A 42 -2.16 -15.19 -10.09
CA ASN A 42 -3.48 -15.00 -10.73
C ASN A 42 -3.54 -13.74 -11.61
N PHE A 43 -2.61 -12.81 -11.37
CA PHE A 43 -2.57 -11.51 -12.03
C PHE A 43 -1.19 -11.24 -12.61
N ASP A 44 -1.18 -10.47 -13.68
CA ASP A 44 0.03 -10.07 -14.40
C ASP A 44 0.63 -8.80 -13.78
N LYS A 45 -0.21 -7.91 -13.24
CA LYS A 45 0.20 -6.62 -12.67
C LYS A 45 -0.55 -6.26 -11.40
N PHE A 46 0.16 -5.61 -10.48
CA PHE A 46 -0.37 -4.98 -9.27
C PHE A 46 -0.04 -3.48 -9.32
N TYR A 47 -1.05 -2.67 -9.61
CA TYR A 47 -0.96 -1.21 -9.57
C TYR A 47 -1.29 -0.73 -8.16
N ILE A 48 -0.35 -0.03 -7.53
CA ILE A 48 -0.44 0.38 -6.13
C ILE A 48 -0.25 1.90 -6.05
N THR A 49 -1.21 2.57 -5.40
CA THR A 49 -1.15 4.02 -5.16
C THR A 49 0.13 4.42 -4.39
N ARG A 50 0.66 5.60 -4.72
CA ARG A 50 1.81 6.23 -4.04
C ARG A 50 1.42 7.48 -3.24
N LYS A 51 0.12 7.71 -3.04
CA LYS A 51 -0.42 8.98 -2.51
C LYS A 51 0.12 9.35 -1.12
N ASN A 52 0.34 8.36 -0.25
CA ASN A 52 0.85 8.58 1.11
C ASN A 52 2.33 8.19 1.27
N GLY A 53 3.08 8.09 0.17
CA GLY A 53 4.51 7.76 0.17
C GLY A 53 4.86 6.62 -0.79
N GLN A 54 6.11 6.19 -0.76
CA GLN A 54 6.64 5.13 -1.61
C GLN A 54 6.38 3.73 -1.01
N PRO A 55 5.40 2.96 -1.51
CA PRO A 55 5.00 1.70 -0.88
C PRO A 55 5.96 0.54 -1.15
N TYR A 56 6.86 0.68 -2.13
CA TYR A 56 7.74 -0.39 -2.63
C TYR A 56 8.52 -1.08 -1.50
N ILE A 57 8.95 -0.32 -0.49
CA ILE A 57 9.75 -0.83 0.62
C ILE A 57 9.01 -1.91 1.44
N TYR A 58 7.68 -1.77 1.59
CA TYR A 58 6.86 -2.76 2.29
C TYR A 58 6.78 -4.06 1.52
N PHE A 59 6.68 -3.99 0.18
CA PHE A 59 6.69 -5.17 -0.68
C PHE A 59 8.04 -5.87 -0.60
N LEU A 60 9.15 -5.14 -0.71
CA LEU A 60 10.49 -5.73 -0.55
C LEU A 60 10.64 -6.44 0.81
N PHE A 61 10.20 -5.79 1.88
CA PHE A 61 10.30 -6.34 3.24
C PHE A 61 9.42 -7.57 3.43
N TYR A 62 8.12 -7.48 3.16
CA TYR A 62 7.19 -8.58 3.43
C TYR A 62 7.31 -9.74 2.44
N PHE A 63 7.73 -9.51 1.20
CA PHE A 63 8.06 -10.58 0.26
C PHE A 63 9.43 -11.21 0.54
N LYS A 64 10.24 -10.61 1.42
CA LYS A 64 11.64 -10.99 1.62
C LYS A 64 12.38 -11.02 0.27
N TYR A 65 12.18 -9.97 -0.51
CA TYR A 65 12.66 -9.90 -1.88
C TYR A 65 14.19 -9.91 -1.90
N LEU A 66 14.79 -10.73 -2.77
CA LEU A 66 16.25 -10.82 -2.88
C LEU A 66 16.82 -9.50 -3.41
N PRO A 67 17.76 -8.84 -2.69
CA PRO A 67 18.33 -7.58 -3.15
C PRO A 67 18.98 -7.67 -4.52
N SER A 68 19.62 -8.81 -4.84
CA SER A 68 20.26 -9.05 -6.13
C SER A 68 19.28 -9.08 -7.30
N GLU A 69 18.05 -9.50 -7.05
CA GLU A 69 17.00 -9.53 -8.07
C GLU A 69 16.35 -8.16 -8.19
N TYR A 70 16.02 -7.53 -7.06
CA TYR A 70 15.43 -6.19 -7.03
C TYR A 70 16.28 -5.17 -7.79
N GLN A 71 17.58 -5.12 -7.53
CA GLN A 71 18.49 -4.13 -8.13
C GLN A 71 18.55 -4.23 -9.67
N LYS A 72 18.28 -5.39 -10.27
CA LYS A 72 18.33 -5.59 -11.73
C LYS A 72 17.07 -5.10 -12.44
N GLN A 73 15.95 -5.08 -11.75
CA GLN A 73 14.62 -4.81 -12.33
C GLN A 73 14.00 -3.50 -11.87
N ALA A 74 14.52 -2.90 -10.79
CA ALA A 74 13.98 -1.66 -10.25
C ALA A 74 14.14 -0.52 -11.26
N VAL A 75 13.03 0.07 -11.66
CA VAL A 75 13.01 1.23 -12.55
C VAL A 75 12.74 2.47 -11.72
N LEU A 76 13.63 3.45 -11.82
CA LEU A 76 13.46 4.74 -11.17
C LEU A 76 12.77 5.74 -12.12
N THR A 77 11.99 6.64 -11.54
CA THR A 77 11.56 7.86 -12.25
C THR A 77 12.76 8.78 -12.51
N PRO A 78 12.63 9.72 -13.45
CA PRO A 78 13.55 10.85 -13.51
C PRO A 78 13.65 11.55 -12.14
N PRO A 79 14.82 12.13 -11.81
CA PRO A 79 14.98 12.92 -10.59
C PRO A 79 13.94 14.04 -10.51
N ASP A 80 13.38 14.25 -9.33
CA ASP A 80 12.52 15.39 -9.02
C ASP A 80 13.34 16.69 -8.87
N GLU A 81 12.66 17.78 -8.50
CA GLU A 81 13.29 19.10 -8.30
C GLU A 81 14.39 19.12 -7.21
N TYR A 82 14.43 18.10 -6.35
CA TYR A 82 15.43 17.92 -5.30
C TYR A 82 16.51 16.88 -5.67
N GLY A 83 16.45 16.32 -6.89
CA GLY A 83 17.41 15.33 -7.37
C GLY A 83 17.11 13.89 -6.94
N PHE A 84 15.93 13.59 -6.41
CA PHE A 84 15.57 12.23 -5.99
C PHE A 84 14.77 11.49 -7.06
N GLY A 85 15.19 10.27 -7.38
CA GLY A 85 14.39 9.32 -8.15
C GLY A 85 13.45 8.52 -7.23
N GLN A 86 12.22 8.28 -7.69
CA GLN A 86 11.25 7.43 -7.00
C GLN A 86 11.19 6.06 -7.69
N ILE A 87 10.86 4.99 -6.97
CA ILE A 87 10.68 3.68 -7.59
C ILE A 87 9.36 3.68 -8.37
N LYS A 88 9.46 3.51 -9.70
CA LYS A 88 8.32 3.42 -10.60
C LYS A 88 7.72 2.03 -10.59
N GLU A 89 8.56 1.02 -10.77
CA GLU A 89 8.15 -0.38 -10.90
C GLU A 89 9.30 -1.33 -10.56
N PHE A 90 8.93 -2.54 -10.19
CA PHE A 90 9.80 -3.71 -10.19
C PHE A 90 8.92 -4.96 -10.31
N ASP A 91 9.39 -6.00 -10.98
CA ASP A 91 8.65 -7.26 -11.12
C ASP A 91 7.22 -7.03 -11.66
N LYS A 92 6.17 -7.50 -10.96
CA LYS A 92 4.76 -7.25 -11.29
C LYS A 92 4.18 -6.00 -10.63
N PHE A 93 4.98 -5.26 -9.86
CA PHE A 93 4.51 -4.13 -9.05
C PHE A 93 4.74 -2.81 -9.78
N TYR A 94 3.65 -2.04 -9.94
CA TYR A 94 3.65 -0.71 -10.53
C TYR A 94 3.16 0.29 -9.48
N PHE A 95 3.97 1.29 -9.15
CA PHE A 95 3.67 2.25 -8.07
C PHE A 95 2.99 3.52 -8.58
N GLU A 96 1.99 3.32 -9.44
CA GLU A 96 1.16 4.37 -10.00
C GLU A 96 -0.18 3.76 -10.40
N LEU A 97 -1.27 4.52 -10.19
CA LEU A 97 -2.59 4.07 -10.63
C LEU A 97 -2.69 4.20 -12.16
N PRO A 98 -3.27 3.21 -12.85
CA PRO A 98 -3.32 3.19 -14.30
C PRO A 98 -4.28 4.26 -14.81
N SER A 99 -3.84 5.08 -15.77
CA SER A 99 -4.68 6.11 -16.39
C SER A 99 -5.60 5.55 -17.49
N THR A 100 -5.29 4.36 -18.01
CA THR A 100 -6.02 3.71 -19.10
C THR A 100 -6.91 2.58 -18.59
N LYS A 101 -8.06 2.39 -19.23
CA LYS A 101 -8.99 1.28 -18.91
C LYS A 101 -8.55 -0.08 -19.46
N ASP A 102 -7.62 -0.11 -20.41
CA ASP A 102 -7.13 -1.34 -21.05
C ASP A 102 -6.04 -2.04 -20.23
N ILE A 103 -6.45 -2.56 -19.07
CA ILE A 103 -5.58 -3.32 -18.16
C ILE A 103 -6.20 -4.69 -17.89
N ASN A 104 -5.71 -5.70 -18.60
CA ASN A 104 -6.15 -7.08 -18.40
C ASN A 104 -5.41 -7.73 -17.23
N LYS A 105 -6.04 -8.70 -16.56
CA LYS A 105 -5.45 -9.51 -15.47
C LYS A 105 -4.63 -8.69 -14.49
N SER A 106 -5.21 -7.59 -14.02
CA SER A 106 -4.53 -6.61 -13.20
C SER A 106 -5.30 -6.35 -11.91
N VAL A 107 -4.59 -5.98 -10.86
CA VAL A 107 -5.19 -5.52 -9.61
C VAL A 107 -4.83 -4.05 -9.40
N ILE A 108 -5.83 -3.22 -9.10
CA ILE A 108 -5.63 -1.84 -8.67
C ILE A 108 -5.84 -1.78 -7.15
N ILE A 109 -4.84 -1.25 -6.44
CA ILE A 109 -4.82 -1.09 -5.00
C ILE A 109 -4.66 0.40 -4.71
N GLY A 110 -5.68 0.99 -4.08
CA GLY A 110 -5.75 2.40 -3.76
C GLY A 110 -6.22 2.65 -2.32
N TYR A 111 -6.11 3.90 -1.88
CA TYR A 111 -6.83 4.35 -0.69
C TYR A 111 -8.33 4.49 -0.99
N PRO A 112 -9.22 4.53 0.01
CA PRO A 112 -10.66 4.68 -0.24
C PRO A 112 -11.05 5.92 -1.03
N ASP A 113 -10.23 6.97 -1.01
CA ASP A 113 -10.41 8.22 -1.75
C ASP A 113 -9.76 8.22 -3.14
N ASP A 114 -9.18 7.10 -3.56
CA ASP A 114 -8.68 6.89 -4.93
C ASP A 114 -9.76 6.26 -5.85
N PHE A 115 -10.94 5.93 -5.30
CA PHE A 115 -12.04 5.28 -6.02
C PHE A 115 -13.35 6.09 -5.91
N GLU A 116 -14.17 6.03 -6.95
CA GLU A 116 -15.48 6.68 -6.98
C GLU A 116 -16.47 5.98 -6.03
N GLU A 117 -17.44 6.72 -5.47
CA GLU A 117 -18.39 6.20 -4.45
C GLU A 117 -19.24 5.02 -4.95
N ASP A 118 -19.56 4.97 -6.23
CA ASP A 118 -20.32 3.89 -6.85
C ASP A 118 -19.49 2.61 -7.03
N GLU A 119 -18.17 2.70 -7.08
CA GLU A 119 -17.27 1.55 -7.20
C GLU A 119 -17.04 0.86 -5.85
N LYS A 120 -16.93 1.62 -4.76
CA LYS A 120 -16.51 1.15 -3.42
C LYS A 120 -17.26 -0.10 -2.91
N PRO A 121 -18.59 -0.24 -3.07
CA PRO A 121 -19.33 -1.41 -2.57
C PRO A 121 -18.88 -2.74 -3.20
N TYR A 122 -18.23 -2.70 -4.36
CA TYR A 122 -17.78 -3.88 -5.10
C TYR A 122 -16.29 -4.19 -4.91
N LEU A 123 -15.56 -3.35 -4.17
CA LEU A 123 -14.13 -3.49 -3.92
C LEU A 123 -13.88 -4.33 -2.67
N LYS A 124 -12.77 -5.08 -2.68
CA LYS A 124 -12.32 -5.75 -1.45
C LYS A 124 -11.62 -4.72 -0.56
N GLU A 125 -11.80 -4.84 0.74
CA GLU A 125 -11.22 -3.92 1.72
C GLU A 125 -10.12 -4.58 2.54
N ILE A 126 -9.05 -3.84 2.81
CA ILE A 126 -8.08 -4.16 3.86
C ILE A 126 -8.35 -3.22 5.03
N LYS A 127 -8.68 -3.79 6.19
CA LYS A 127 -8.96 -3.04 7.41
C LYS A 127 -7.88 -3.23 8.47
N VAL A 128 -7.58 -2.16 9.19
CA VAL A 128 -6.77 -2.19 10.41
C VAL A 128 -7.59 -1.60 11.54
N GLY A 129 -8.12 -2.47 12.41
CA GLY A 129 -9.13 -2.08 13.38
C GLY A 129 -10.40 -1.58 12.65
N PRO A 130 -10.94 -0.40 12.99
CA PRO A 130 -12.12 0.15 12.34
C PRO A 130 -11.83 0.82 10.99
N GLU A 131 -10.56 1.05 10.64
CA GLU A 131 -10.19 1.85 9.46
C GLU A 131 -9.99 0.98 8.22
N THR A 132 -10.66 1.35 7.12
CA THR A 132 -10.32 0.84 5.78
C THR A 132 -9.04 1.54 5.31
N MET A 133 -7.97 0.77 5.19
CA MET A 133 -6.65 1.25 4.78
C MET A 133 -6.46 1.19 3.26
N PHE A 134 -6.93 0.11 2.63
CA PHE A 134 -6.84 -0.05 1.18
C PHE A 134 -8.14 -0.62 0.63
N MET A 135 -8.44 -0.26 -0.60
CA MET A 135 -9.45 -0.90 -1.43
C MET A 135 -8.77 -1.54 -2.64
N ILE A 136 -9.32 -2.68 -3.06
CA ILE A 136 -8.73 -3.54 -4.07
C ILE A 136 -9.77 -3.81 -5.15
N LYS A 137 -9.42 -3.44 -6.39
CA LYS A 137 -10.18 -3.69 -7.61
C LYS A 137 -9.46 -4.74 -8.45
N GLU A 138 -10.04 -5.93 -8.56
CA GLU A 138 -9.53 -7.02 -9.39
C GLU A 138 -10.14 -6.94 -10.79
N ILE A 139 -9.29 -6.92 -11.82
CA ILE A 139 -9.68 -6.93 -13.23
C ILE A 139 -9.16 -8.23 -13.84
N LYS A 140 -10.08 -9.09 -14.27
CA LYS A 140 -9.78 -10.45 -14.77
C LYS A 140 -9.70 -10.48 -16.29
#